data_AF-A0A430HC53-F1
#
_entry.id   AF-A0A430HC53-F1
#
_cell.length_a   1.000
_cell.length_b   1.000
_cell.length_c   1.000
_cell.angle_alpha   90.00
_cell.angle_beta   90.00
_cell.angle_gamma   90.00
#
_symmetry.space_group_name_H-M   'P 1'
#
loop_
_entity.id
_entity.type
_entity.pdbx_description
1 polymer ?
#
loop_
_entity_poly.entity_id
_entity_poly.type
_entity_poly.pdbx_seq_one_letter_code
_entity_poly.pdbx_strand_id
1 'polypeptide(L)'
;MSGAASGAPGKAPAGAAAPSAWLRLPLEFDLARMQAELDAIGADEWIAHFNTGAYDKGWSCVPLRSAGGSARHIMPVDGEPYRDTAVLERCPYLRQVIASLACDKQSVRLMALAPGAVIKEHRDPGTALQEGLTRLHIPVQTSPDVLFTVDGEAVHFSAGRAWYLDASCRHAVHNAGTLPRVHLLIDCISNDWLAQLFDDAGFVPRPPASLASNNALNARERALLRADAVSWRAGMPMRHWFPVTVSGTPLQVAWRHAGTLRFTDPFFDNTLASQVPAQRQRCDTPAAALDDAGPSLAPDAFIFHVSRCGSTLLSQLLAALPHCVVMSEPPVIDAVLRRHHEHGLAPAATAALLRQVVLALGQRRFAQEKHFFVKLDCWHIHSLALVRLAFPDTPCLFLYREPGAVLASHRRQRGPQMVPGLLHPALLPPPPADLAPADLDGYAAHVLAGLFDAALAHAGELSLLNYASLPALAGTLLRRFGIACDDRQTELLRQRAGFHAKQPGAQFAGDAGVLTAPERLRERYRALEMRRHRQQ
;
A
#
# COMPACT_ATOMS: atom_id res chain seq x y z
N MET A 1 -56.33 -35.01 8.37
CA MET A 1 -56.03 -34.68 9.77
C MET A 1 -54.53 -34.52 9.91
N SER A 2 -54.13 -33.36 10.41
CA SER A 2 -52.75 -32.89 10.62
C SER A 2 -51.99 -33.71 11.65
N GLY A 3 -50.72 -33.97 11.39
CA GLY A 3 -49.74 -34.41 12.40
C GLY A 3 -48.43 -33.66 12.17
N ALA A 4 -48.29 -32.51 12.83
CA ALA A 4 -47.07 -31.71 12.83
C ALA A 4 -46.04 -32.35 13.76
N ALA A 5 -44.89 -32.77 13.21
CA ALA A 5 -43.71 -33.09 13.99
C ALA A 5 -42.89 -31.80 14.17
N SER A 6 -42.93 -31.24 15.38
CA SER A 6 -42.12 -30.11 15.81
C SER A 6 -40.64 -30.51 15.89
N GLY A 7 -39.84 -30.14 14.89
CA GLY A 7 -38.39 -30.14 15.00
C GLY A 7 -37.94 -29.01 15.91
N ALA A 8 -37.33 -29.34 17.04
CA ALA A 8 -36.69 -28.37 17.92
C ALA A 8 -35.57 -27.62 17.16
N PRO A 9 -35.40 -26.30 17.38
CA PRO A 9 -34.28 -25.58 16.79
C PRO A 9 -32.98 -26.14 17.36
N GLY A 10 -32.08 -26.55 16.47
CA GLY A 10 -30.74 -26.98 16.82
C GLY A 10 -30.06 -25.92 17.68
N LYS A 11 -29.59 -26.34 18.85
CA LYS A 11 -28.79 -25.54 19.78
C LYS A 11 -27.57 -24.99 19.01
N ALA A 12 -27.46 -23.67 18.89
CA ALA A 12 -26.29 -23.04 18.29
C ALA A 12 -25.02 -23.50 19.05
N PRO A 13 -23.89 -23.74 18.35
CA PRO A 13 -22.65 -24.09 19.02
C PRO A 13 -22.22 -22.97 19.98
N ALA A 14 -21.65 -23.37 21.12
CA ALA A 14 -21.22 -22.48 22.20
C ALA A 14 -20.36 -21.32 21.68
N GLY A 15 -20.68 -20.11 22.14
CA GLY A 15 -20.22 -18.84 21.59
C GLY A 15 -18.71 -18.66 21.55
N ALA A 16 -18.20 -18.34 20.36
CA ALA A 16 -16.92 -17.65 20.24
C ALA A 16 -17.06 -16.25 20.89
N ALA A 17 -16.10 -15.85 21.71
CA ALA A 17 -16.05 -14.51 22.26
C ALA A 17 -16.05 -13.46 21.13
N ALA A 18 -16.70 -12.32 21.34
CA ALA A 18 -16.71 -11.23 20.37
C ALA A 18 -15.30 -10.65 20.17
N PRO A 19 -14.91 -10.25 18.94
CA PRO A 19 -13.64 -9.59 18.69
C PRO A 19 -13.40 -8.35 19.56
N SER A 20 -12.18 -8.21 20.08
CA SER A 20 -11.78 -7.04 20.86
C SER A 20 -11.61 -5.81 19.96
N ALA A 21 -12.55 -4.87 20.00
CA ALA A 21 -12.43 -3.58 19.31
C ALA A 21 -11.51 -2.60 20.06
N TRP A 22 -11.36 -2.80 21.37
CA TRP A 22 -10.44 -2.10 22.25
C TRP A 22 -9.99 -3.07 23.35
N LEU A 23 -8.85 -2.78 23.98
CA LEU A 23 -8.29 -3.64 25.02
C LEU A 23 -7.48 -2.83 26.03
N ARG A 24 -7.65 -3.11 27.32
CA ARG A 24 -6.74 -2.60 28.36
C ARG A 24 -5.60 -3.58 28.54
N LEU A 25 -4.38 -3.13 28.32
CA LEU A 25 -3.18 -3.96 28.46
C LEU A 25 -2.72 -3.97 29.93
N PRO A 26 -2.05 -5.04 30.39
CA PRO A 26 -1.58 -5.18 31.77
C PRO A 26 -0.29 -4.35 32.02
N LEU A 27 -0.26 -3.11 31.56
CA LEU A 27 0.84 -2.16 31.79
C LEU A 27 0.30 -0.93 32.52
N GLU A 28 0.94 -0.60 33.64
CA GLU A 28 0.64 0.56 34.47
C GLU A 28 1.91 1.36 34.73
N PHE A 29 1.79 2.68 34.69
CA PHE A 29 2.89 3.64 34.79
C PHE A 29 2.60 4.68 35.87
N ASP A 30 3.66 5.26 36.42
CA ASP A 30 3.60 6.35 37.41
C ASP A 30 3.03 7.62 36.77
N LEU A 31 1.75 7.83 37.01
CA LEU A 31 0.99 8.93 36.43
C LEU A 31 1.54 10.29 36.86
N ALA A 32 1.97 10.44 38.12
CA ALA A 32 2.45 11.72 38.64
C ALA A 32 3.74 12.14 37.92
N ARG A 33 4.64 11.19 37.64
CA ARG A 33 5.87 11.47 36.87
C ARG A 33 5.58 11.80 35.41
N MET A 34 4.63 11.11 34.77
CA MET A 34 4.23 11.47 33.39
C MET A 34 3.60 12.86 33.31
N GLN A 35 2.79 13.23 34.31
CA GLN A 35 2.14 14.54 34.38
C GLN A 35 3.16 15.66 34.65
N ALA A 36 4.11 15.44 35.56
CA ALA A 36 5.20 16.40 35.80
C ALA A 36 6.03 16.68 34.53
N GLU A 37 6.31 15.65 33.72
CA GLU A 37 7.02 15.82 32.44
C GLU A 37 6.14 16.44 31.36
N LEU A 38 4.83 16.17 31.36
CA LEU A 38 3.87 16.84 30.49
C LEU A 38 3.80 18.34 30.78
N ASP A 39 3.74 18.73 32.05
CA ASP A 39 3.67 20.12 32.50
C ASP A 39 4.94 20.92 32.18
N ALA A 40 6.08 20.23 32.02
CA ALA A 40 7.36 20.84 31.66
C ALA A 40 7.53 21.11 30.14
N ILE A 41 6.60 20.66 29.30
CA ILE A 41 6.60 20.92 27.85
C ILE A 41 6.04 22.31 27.57
N GLY A 42 6.80 23.14 26.86
CA GLY A 42 6.43 24.52 26.54
C GLY A 42 5.21 24.58 25.63
N ALA A 43 4.38 25.61 25.80
CA ALA A 43 3.17 25.81 24.98
C ALA A 43 3.48 25.98 23.49
N ASP A 44 4.67 26.50 23.14
CA ASP A 44 5.17 26.69 21.78
C ASP A 44 5.64 25.39 21.10
N GLU A 45 5.81 24.31 21.87
CA GLU A 45 6.18 22.99 21.36
C GLU A 45 4.95 22.20 20.86
N TRP A 46 3.73 22.64 21.22
CA TRP A 46 2.49 22.05 20.76
C TRP A 46 2.14 22.52 19.35
N ILE A 47 2.05 21.56 18.44
CA ILE A 47 1.75 21.83 17.03
C ILE A 47 0.28 21.53 16.79
N ALA A 48 -0.46 22.52 16.26
CA ALA A 48 -1.84 22.32 15.85
C ALA A 48 -1.93 21.20 14.79
N HIS A 49 -2.86 20.27 15.00
CA HIS A 49 -3.07 19.18 14.06
C HIS A 49 -3.63 19.73 12.74
N PHE A 50 -3.02 19.41 11.60
CA PHE A 50 -3.35 20.02 10.30
C PHE A 50 -4.63 19.45 9.63
N ASN A 51 -5.23 18.39 10.20
CA ASN A 51 -6.42 17.73 9.63
C ASN A 51 -7.74 18.40 10.05
N THR A 52 -7.96 19.66 9.65
CA THR A 52 -9.13 20.46 10.04
C THR A 52 -10.49 19.95 9.52
N GLY A 53 -10.51 18.85 8.74
CA GLY A 53 -11.73 18.17 8.29
C GLY A 53 -12.25 17.09 9.23
N ALA A 54 -11.41 16.55 10.13
CA ALA A 54 -11.73 15.39 10.99
C ALA A 54 -12.15 15.76 12.43
N TYR A 55 -12.02 17.02 12.83
CA TYR A 55 -12.35 17.51 14.17
C TYR A 55 -12.79 18.98 14.12
N ASP A 56 -13.51 19.46 15.14
CA ASP A 56 -14.07 20.81 15.12
C ASP A 56 -13.06 21.90 15.56
N LYS A 57 -12.40 21.75 16.74
CA LYS A 57 -11.35 22.68 17.25
C LYS A 57 -10.37 21.97 18.22
N GLY A 58 -9.18 22.52 18.43
CA GLY A 58 -8.34 22.23 19.60
C GLY A 58 -7.61 20.88 19.64
N TRP A 59 -7.26 20.30 18.49
CA TRP A 59 -6.40 19.12 18.41
C TRP A 59 -4.95 19.54 18.18
N SER A 60 -4.04 19.14 19.06
CA SER A 60 -2.61 19.47 18.96
C SER A 60 -1.74 18.29 19.37
N CYS A 61 -0.45 18.35 19.00
CA CYS A 61 0.48 17.26 19.23
C CYS A 61 1.91 17.73 19.48
N VAL A 62 2.66 16.89 20.20
CA VAL A 62 4.10 17.05 20.44
C VAL A 62 4.79 15.77 20.01
N PRO A 63 5.57 15.78 18.92
CA PRO A 63 6.38 14.64 18.52
C PRO A 63 7.48 14.38 19.56
N LEU A 64 7.54 13.18 20.10
CA LEU A 64 8.61 12.72 21.00
C LEU A 64 9.64 11.88 20.23
N ARG A 65 9.18 11.14 19.23
CA ARG A 65 10.00 10.39 18.26
C ARG A 65 9.40 10.54 16.87
N SER A 66 10.20 11.01 15.92
CA SER A 66 9.75 11.35 14.56
C SER A 66 10.84 11.05 13.53
N ALA A 67 10.48 11.08 12.25
CA ALA A 67 11.41 10.98 11.15
C ALA A 67 12.51 12.07 11.27
N GLY A 68 13.77 11.62 11.35
CA GLY A 68 14.93 12.48 11.52
C GLY A 68 15.11 13.09 12.92
N GLY A 69 14.19 12.84 13.87
CA GLY A 69 14.19 13.48 15.19
C GLY A 69 13.67 14.92 15.19
N SER A 70 12.95 15.32 14.13
CA SER A 70 12.36 16.65 14.01
C SER A 70 11.19 16.86 14.98
N ALA A 71 11.31 17.84 15.87
CA ALA A 71 10.21 18.26 16.75
C ALA A 71 9.00 18.85 16.00
N ARG A 72 9.11 19.09 14.68
CA ARG A 72 8.06 19.68 13.85
C ARG A 72 7.33 18.69 12.94
N HIS A 73 7.76 17.43 12.92
CA HIS A 73 7.13 16.40 12.09
C HIS A 73 6.05 15.65 12.86
N ILE A 74 4.80 15.96 12.51
CA ILE A 74 3.59 15.43 13.14
C ILE A 74 2.99 14.25 12.36
N MET A 75 3.53 13.95 11.18
CA MET A 75 3.20 12.78 10.35
C MET A 75 4.41 11.86 10.19
N PRO A 76 4.19 10.56 9.97
CA PRO A 76 5.19 9.68 9.40
C PRO A 76 5.75 10.28 8.10
N VAL A 77 7.06 10.47 8.02
CA VAL A 77 7.75 10.89 6.79
C VAL A 77 8.49 9.70 6.22
N ASP A 78 8.23 9.40 4.95
CA ASP A 78 8.87 8.29 4.25
C ASP A 78 10.38 8.52 4.06
N GLY A 79 11.19 7.53 4.42
CA GLY A 79 12.61 7.46 4.02
C GLY A 79 13.63 7.97 5.04
N GLU A 80 13.21 8.52 6.19
CA GLU A 80 14.12 8.89 7.28
C GLU A 80 13.97 7.97 8.51
N PRO A 81 15.07 7.59 9.16
CA PRO A 81 15.02 6.82 10.40
C PRO A 81 14.32 7.63 11.49
N TYR A 82 13.46 6.97 12.27
CA TYR A 82 12.86 7.57 13.45
C TYR A 82 13.91 7.74 14.54
N ARG A 83 13.99 8.96 15.08
CA ARG A 83 14.91 9.32 16.15
C ARG A 83 14.13 10.07 17.23
N ASP A 84 14.67 10.03 18.43
CA ASP A 84 14.14 10.78 19.56
C ASP A 84 14.32 12.28 19.27
N THR A 85 13.33 13.07 19.66
CA THR A 85 13.38 14.53 19.53
C THR A 85 14.03 15.16 20.76
N ALA A 86 14.45 16.42 20.66
CA ALA A 86 14.94 17.18 21.81
C ALA A 86 13.92 17.32 22.95
N VAL A 87 12.62 17.16 22.65
CA VAL A 87 11.57 17.11 23.68
C VAL A 87 11.73 15.86 24.55
N LEU A 88 11.88 14.69 23.91
CA LEU A 88 11.99 13.42 24.63
C LEU A 88 13.27 13.33 25.48
N GLU A 89 14.35 13.98 25.05
CA GLU A 89 15.59 14.06 25.84
C GLU A 89 15.38 14.71 27.22
N ARG A 90 14.39 15.60 27.34
CA ARG A 90 14.01 16.29 28.60
C ARG A 90 12.96 15.54 29.41
N CYS A 91 12.43 14.43 28.90
CA CYS A 91 11.37 13.63 29.53
C CYS A 91 11.90 12.23 29.90
N PRO A 92 12.75 12.11 30.95
CA PRO A 92 13.43 10.86 31.29
C PRO A 92 12.46 9.72 31.64
N TYR A 93 11.31 10.01 32.25
CA TYR A 93 10.31 9.01 32.58
C TYR A 93 9.49 8.58 31.36
N LEU A 94 9.06 9.50 30.49
CA LEU A 94 8.44 9.12 29.21
C LEU A 94 9.40 8.26 28.37
N ARG A 95 10.70 8.56 28.38
CA ARG A 95 11.71 7.70 27.76
C ARG A 95 11.77 6.31 28.39
N GLN A 96 11.66 6.20 29.72
CA GLN A 96 11.58 4.93 30.43
C GLN A 96 10.31 4.14 30.05
N VAL A 97 9.15 4.80 29.96
CA VAL A 97 7.87 4.21 29.51
C VAL A 97 7.99 3.69 28.07
N ILE A 98 8.59 4.44 27.16
CA ILE A 98 8.81 4.00 25.78
C ILE A 98 9.78 2.81 25.74
N ALA A 99 10.84 2.84 26.54
CA ALA A 99 11.84 1.78 26.58
C ALA A 99 11.32 0.46 27.18
N SER A 100 10.33 0.50 28.07
CA SER A 100 9.76 -0.72 28.68
C SER A 100 8.95 -1.57 27.70
N LEU A 101 8.49 -0.99 26.59
CA LEU A 101 7.83 -1.74 25.53
C LEU A 101 8.88 -2.49 24.71
N ALA A 102 8.93 -3.82 24.77
CA ALA A 102 9.97 -4.60 24.10
C ALA A 102 9.69 -4.83 22.60
N CYS A 103 9.46 -3.75 21.87
CA CYS A 103 9.24 -3.71 20.42
C CYS A 103 9.93 -2.48 19.79
N ASP A 104 10.12 -2.51 18.48
CA ASP A 104 10.60 -1.36 17.72
C ASP A 104 9.52 -0.29 17.63
N LYS A 105 9.89 0.98 17.78
CA LYS A 105 8.96 2.12 17.71
C LYS A 105 9.22 2.94 16.46
N GLN A 106 8.14 3.22 15.75
CA GLN A 106 8.13 4.23 14.70
C GLN A 106 7.88 5.60 15.33
N SER A 107 6.67 6.13 15.23
CA SER A 107 6.34 7.44 15.76
C SER A 107 5.87 7.36 17.22
N VAL A 108 6.31 8.33 18.03
CA VAL A 108 5.85 8.52 19.41
C VAL A 108 5.48 9.96 19.61
N ARG A 109 4.30 10.22 20.17
CA ARG A 109 3.75 11.58 20.26
C ARG A 109 2.77 11.75 21.42
N LEU A 110 2.76 12.92 22.03
CA LEU A 110 1.66 13.34 22.89
C LEU A 110 0.57 13.96 22.01
N MET A 111 -0.68 13.58 22.24
CA MET A 111 -1.85 14.08 21.49
C MET A 111 -2.85 14.70 22.45
N ALA A 112 -3.04 16.02 22.33
CA ALA A 112 -3.97 16.80 23.15
C ALA A 112 -5.27 17.10 22.41
N LEU A 113 -6.40 16.79 23.03
CA LEU A 113 -7.75 17.14 22.57
C LEU A 113 -8.37 18.11 23.57
N ALA A 114 -8.65 19.34 23.13
CA ALA A 114 -9.16 20.42 23.97
C ALA A 114 -10.52 20.08 24.63
N PRO A 115 -10.90 20.80 25.71
CA PRO A 115 -12.25 20.75 26.28
C PRO A 115 -13.33 20.99 25.22
N GLY A 116 -14.38 20.17 25.22
CA GLY A 116 -15.50 20.24 24.27
C GLY A 116 -15.18 19.78 22.85
N ALA A 117 -13.95 19.35 22.55
CA ALA A 117 -13.57 18.95 21.21
C ALA A 117 -14.06 17.54 20.86
N VAL A 118 -14.46 17.37 19.59
CA VAL A 118 -14.95 16.12 19.02
C VAL A 118 -14.06 15.73 17.84
N ILE A 119 -13.59 14.48 17.86
CA ILE A 119 -13.06 13.78 16.69
C ILE A 119 -14.22 13.01 16.08
N LYS A 120 -14.59 13.35 14.84
CA LYS A 120 -15.75 12.77 14.14
C LYS A 120 -15.50 11.29 13.87
N GLU A 121 -16.59 10.55 13.69
CA GLU A 121 -16.50 9.12 13.46
C GLU A 121 -15.76 8.80 12.15
N HIS A 122 -14.75 7.92 12.23
CA HIS A 122 -13.89 7.54 11.11
C HIS A 122 -13.32 6.12 11.29
N ARG A 123 -12.48 5.69 10.33
CA ARG A 123 -11.69 4.46 10.38
C ARG A 123 -10.27 4.78 9.92
N ASP A 124 -9.28 4.27 10.65
CA ASP A 124 -7.87 4.39 10.35
C ASP A 124 -7.30 2.99 10.06
N PRO A 125 -7.11 2.60 8.79
CA PRO A 125 -6.51 1.33 8.45
C PRO A 125 -4.99 1.33 8.69
N GLY A 126 -4.40 0.16 8.93
CA GLY A 126 -2.95 -0.03 9.00
C GLY A 126 -2.35 0.13 10.40
N THR A 127 -3.16 0.11 11.46
CA THR A 127 -2.69 0.17 12.85
C THR A 127 -3.22 -0.96 13.75
N ALA A 128 -3.86 -1.97 13.17
CA ALA A 128 -4.29 -3.14 13.92
C ALA A 128 -3.09 -4.05 14.23
N LEU A 129 -3.15 -4.80 15.34
CA LEU A 129 -2.10 -5.75 15.72
C LEU A 129 -1.71 -6.67 14.56
N GLN A 130 -2.71 -7.18 13.85
CA GLN A 130 -2.60 -8.10 12.71
C GLN A 130 -2.03 -7.45 11.45
N GLU A 131 -1.97 -6.12 11.37
CA GLU A 131 -1.48 -5.36 10.20
C GLU A 131 0.02 -5.00 10.31
N GLY A 132 0.68 -5.41 11.39
CA GLY A 132 2.14 -5.29 11.57
C GLY A 132 2.62 -3.97 12.19
N LEU A 133 1.72 -3.01 12.39
CA LEU A 133 1.97 -1.76 13.13
C LEU A 133 0.84 -1.59 14.15
N THR A 134 1.15 -1.57 15.43
CA THR A 134 0.17 -1.47 16.52
C THR A 134 0.26 -0.12 17.20
N ARG A 135 -0.86 0.58 17.29
CA ARG A 135 -0.93 1.86 18.03
C ARG A 135 -1.39 1.64 19.45
N LEU A 136 -0.55 2.02 20.41
CA LEU A 136 -0.88 2.03 21.83
C LEU A 136 -1.22 3.44 22.29
N HIS A 137 -2.21 3.55 23.18
CA HIS A 137 -2.60 4.76 23.87
C HIS A 137 -2.27 4.64 25.36
N ILE A 138 -1.49 5.56 25.89
CA ILE A 138 -1.23 5.69 27.34
C ILE A 138 -1.76 7.06 27.78
N PRO A 139 -2.96 7.15 28.38
CA PRO A 139 -3.50 8.42 28.83
C PRO A 139 -2.66 9.02 29.97
N VAL A 140 -2.19 10.24 29.78
CA VAL A 140 -1.40 11.02 30.77
C VAL A 140 -2.30 12.03 31.48
N GLN A 141 -3.24 12.62 30.76
CA GLN A 141 -4.29 13.49 31.31
C GLN A 141 -5.61 13.15 30.64
N THR A 142 -6.64 12.82 31.42
CA THR A 142 -7.97 12.46 30.92
C THR A 142 -8.97 12.53 32.08
N SER A 143 -10.27 12.45 31.77
CA SER A 143 -11.34 12.38 32.76
C SER A 143 -12.44 11.43 32.28
N PRO A 144 -13.31 10.90 33.16
CA PRO A 144 -14.43 10.04 32.76
C PRO A 144 -15.37 10.67 31.72
N ASP A 145 -15.37 12.00 31.58
CA ASP A 145 -16.11 12.74 30.56
C ASP A 145 -15.47 12.68 29.16
N VAL A 146 -14.31 12.02 29.03
CA VAL A 146 -13.68 11.72 27.74
C VAL A 146 -14.04 10.30 27.32
N LEU A 147 -14.87 10.19 26.29
CA LEU A 147 -15.35 8.91 25.78
C LEU A 147 -14.86 8.68 24.36
N PHE A 148 -14.34 7.48 24.14
CA PHE A 148 -14.12 6.89 22.83
C PHE A 148 -15.36 6.08 22.49
N THR A 149 -15.94 6.28 21.32
CA THR A 149 -16.98 5.38 20.79
C THR A 149 -16.30 4.47 19.77
N VAL A 150 -16.37 3.15 19.94
CA VAL A 150 -15.69 2.16 19.10
C VAL A 150 -16.68 1.07 18.71
N ASP A 151 -16.98 0.95 17.41
CA ASP A 151 -18.04 0.08 16.88
C ASP A 151 -19.37 0.21 17.64
N GLY A 152 -19.67 1.43 18.13
CA GLY A 152 -20.90 1.77 18.86
C GLY A 152 -20.79 1.67 20.38
N GLU A 153 -19.70 1.12 20.93
CA GLU A 153 -19.50 1.05 22.38
C GLU A 153 -18.73 2.25 22.91
N ALA A 154 -19.21 2.86 23.99
CA ALA A 154 -18.50 3.95 24.67
C ALA A 154 -17.51 3.39 25.71
N VAL A 155 -16.26 3.82 25.64
CA VAL A 155 -15.19 3.42 26.56
C VAL A 155 -14.37 4.63 26.99
N HIS A 156 -14.03 4.68 28.28
CA HIS A 156 -13.10 5.64 28.84
C HIS A 156 -11.73 4.99 29.02
N PHE A 157 -10.70 5.57 28.42
CA PHE A 157 -9.31 5.11 28.64
C PHE A 157 -8.75 5.79 29.89
N SER A 158 -8.56 5.02 30.95
CA SER A 158 -8.09 5.53 32.24
C SER A 158 -6.62 5.95 32.21
N ALA A 159 -6.31 7.03 32.92
CA ALA A 159 -4.94 7.53 33.12
C ALA A 159 -3.97 6.47 33.67
N GLY A 160 -2.71 6.56 33.26
CA GLY A 160 -1.63 5.71 33.80
C GLY A 160 -1.55 4.30 33.20
N ARG A 161 -2.47 3.91 32.32
CA ARG A 161 -2.54 2.55 31.77
C ARG A 161 -2.36 2.51 30.26
N ALA A 162 -1.84 1.40 29.74
CA ALA A 162 -1.80 1.17 28.30
C ALA A 162 -3.13 0.61 27.78
N TRP A 163 -3.58 1.17 26.67
CA TRP A 163 -4.80 0.80 25.96
C TRP A 163 -4.48 0.57 24.49
N TYR A 164 -5.20 -0.37 23.91
CA TYR A 164 -5.25 -0.61 22.48
C TYR A 164 -6.66 -0.27 21.96
N LEU A 165 -6.69 0.29 20.77
CA LEU A 165 -7.87 0.55 19.97
C LEU A 165 -7.61 -0.04 18.58
N ASP A 166 -8.46 -0.95 18.12
CA ASP A 166 -8.44 -1.36 16.71
C ASP A 166 -9.00 -0.22 15.86
N ALA A 167 -8.12 0.63 15.35
CA ALA A 167 -8.51 1.81 14.61
C ALA A 167 -9.15 1.49 13.25
N SER A 168 -9.11 0.22 12.80
CA SER A 168 -9.88 -0.24 11.64
C SER A 168 -11.40 -0.23 11.91
N CYS A 169 -11.81 -0.28 13.20
CA CYS A 169 -13.19 -0.12 13.66
C CYS A 169 -13.69 1.31 13.42
N ARG A 170 -15.02 1.48 13.31
CA ARG A 170 -15.59 2.84 13.34
C ARG A 170 -15.33 3.41 14.72
N HIS A 171 -14.67 4.55 14.78
CA HIS A 171 -14.38 5.17 16.06
C HIS A 171 -14.48 6.69 16.04
N ALA A 172 -14.88 7.25 17.18
CA ALA A 172 -15.03 8.68 17.45
C ALA A 172 -14.52 8.99 18.86
N VAL A 173 -14.22 10.26 19.14
CA VAL A 173 -13.83 10.69 20.49
C VAL A 173 -14.52 12.00 20.83
N HIS A 174 -15.07 12.09 22.04
CA HIS A 174 -15.62 13.32 22.58
C HIS A 174 -14.96 13.62 23.93
N ASN A 175 -14.34 14.80 24.04
CA ASN A 175 -13.90 15.34 25.34
C ASN A 175 -14.99 16.27 25.88
N ALA A 176 -15.93 15.75 26.67
CA ALA A 176 -16.95 16.57 27.33
C ALA A 176 -16.45 17.21 28.64
N GLY A 177 -15.20 16.96 29.02
CA GLY A 177 -14.59 17.48 30.23
C GLY A 177 -14.14 18.93 30.12
N THR A 178 -13.69 19.48 31.25
CA THR A 178 -13.22 20.87 31.38
C THR A 178 -11.71 21.04 31.17
N LEU A 179 -10.97 19.93 31.08
CA LEU A 179 -9.52 19.90 30.88
C LEU A 179 -9.16 19.24 29.55
N PRO A 180 -8.01 19.57 28.94
CA PRO A 180 -7.57 18.89 27.73
C PRO A 180 -7.24 17.44 28.04
N ARG A 181 -7.64 16.52 27.15
CA ARG A 181 -7.20 15.13 27.19
C ARG A 181 -5.85 15.01 26.51
N VAL A 182 -4.85 14.44 27.17
CA VAL A 182 -3.53 14.14 26.60
C VAL A 182 -3.22 12.66 26.69
N HIS A 183 -3.03 12.00 25.55
CA HIS A 183 -2.53 10.61 25.48
C HIS A 183 -1.13 10.59 24.86
N LEU A 184 -0.24 9.78 25.43
CA LEU A 184 0.97 9.33 24.76
C LEU A 184 0.59 8.22 23.77
N LEU A 185 0.76 8.48 22.49
CA LEU A 185 0.56 7.51 21.41
C LEU A 185 1.92 6.94 20.97
N ILE A 186 1.99 5.62 20.85
CA ILE A 186 3.19 4.91 20.45
C ILE A 186 2.81 3.96 19.30
N ASP A 187 3.37 4.19 18.11
CA ASP A 187 3.25 3.26 16.98
C ASP A 187 4.38 2.23 17.07
N CYS A 188 4.02 1.01 17.48
CA CYS A 188 4.91 -0.13 17.70
C CYS A 188 4.90 -1.07 16.49
N ILE A 189 6.07 -1.50 16.01
CA ILE A 189 6.13 -2.62 15.06
C ILE A 189 5.73 -3.89 15.81
N SER A 190 4.70 -4.58 15.32
CA SER A 190 4.18 -5.79 15.97
C SER A 190 5.26 -6.87 16.02
N ASN A 191 5.40 -7.53 17.18
CA ASN A 191 6.34 -8.63 17.41
C ASN A 191 5.76 -9.61 18.46
N ASP A 192 6.49 -10.70 18.74
CA ASP A 192 6.04 -11.75 19.64
C ASP A 192 5.76 -11.26 21.07
N TRP A 193 6.56 -10.32 21.57
CA TRP A 193 6.32 -9.72 22.90
C TRP A 193 4.97 -8.99 22.95
N LEU A 194 4.65 -8.23 21.90
CA LEU A 194 3.40 -7.49 21.83
C LEU A 194 2.20 -8.43 21.64
N ALA A 195 2.36 -9.50 20.85
CA ALA A 195 1.34 -10.53 20.71
C ALA A 195 1.03 -11.21 22.05
N GLN A 196 2.08 -11.62 22.78
CA GLN A 196 1.93 -12.22 24.11
C GLN A 196 1.25 -11.26 25.09
N LEU A 197 1.61 -9.97 25.07
CA LEU A 197 0.98 -8.95 25.92
C LEU A 197 -0.53 -8.82 25.65
N PHE A 198 -0.94 -8.97 24.39
CA PHE A 198 -2.35 -8.93 23.99
C PHE A 198 -3.08 -10.21 24.41
N ASP A 199 -2.45 -11.37 24.23
CA ASP A 199 -3.00 -12.66 24.66
C ASP A 199 -3.21 -12.68 26.19
N ASP A 200 -2.22 -12.22 26.97
CA ASP A 200 -2.30 -12.10 28.43
C ASP A 200 -3.43 -11.14 28.87
N ALA A 201 -3.75 -10.15 28.03
CA ALA A 201 -4.84 -9.21 28.24
C ALA A 201 -6.22 -9.77 27.83
N GLY A 202 -6.28 -10.97 27.26
CA GLY A 202 -7.51 -11.59 26.77
C GLY A 202 -7.96 -11.06 25.40
N PHE A 203 -7.03 -10.67 24.54
CA PHE A 203 -7.34 -10.21 23.19
C PHE A 203 -8.04 -11.30 22.37
N VAL A 204 -9.18 -10.95 21.79
CA VAL A 204 -9.85 -11.79 20.81
C VAL A 204 -9.62 -11.16 19.44
N PRO A 205 -8.80 -11.76 18.56
CA PRO A 205 -8.51 -11.17 17.27
C PRO A 205 -9.80 -11.07 16.46
N ARG A 206 -10.00 -9.91 15.83
CA ARG A 206 -11.02 -9.79 14.79
C ARG A 206 -10.67 -10.78 13.68
N PRO A 207 -11.56 -11.73 13.34
CA PRO A 207 -11.33 -12.56 12.18
C PRO A 207 -11.12 -11.59 11.01
N PRO A 208 -10.09 -11.82 10.17
CA PRO A 208 -9.86 -10.95 9.03
C PRO A 208 -11.19 -10.81 8.30
N ALA A 209 -11.69 -9.57 8.17
CA ALA A 209 -12.80 -9.30 7.27
C ALA A 209 -12.45 -10.03 5.98
N SER A 210 -13.34 -10.89 5.48
CA SER A 210 -13.03 -11.85 4.41
C SER A 210 -11.99 -11.25 3.47
N LEU A 211 -10.86 -11.95 3.29
CA LEU A 211 -9.65 -11.49 2.58
C LEU A 211 -9.91 -10.85 1.19
N ALA A 212 -11.13 -10.99 0.67
CA ALA A 212 -11.67 -10.26 -0.47
C ALA A 212 -11.82 -8.73 -0.26
N SER A 213 -11.92 -8.22 0.97
CA SER A 213 -12.46 -6.86 1.22
C SER A 213 -11.49 -5.79 1.71
N ASN A 214 -10.33 -6.13 2.31
CA ASN A 214 -9.43 -5.11 2.92
C ASN A 214 -7.92 -5.28 2.62
N ASN A 215 -7.53 -5.72 1.43
CA ASN A 215 -6.11 -5.75 1.03
C ASN A 215 -5.61 -4.36 0.58
N ALA A 216 -4.29 -4.13 0.57
CA ALA A 216 -3.69 -2.86 0.13
C ALA A 216 -4.11 -2.47 -1.30
N LEU A 217 -4.36 -3.47 -2.14
CA LEU A 217 -4.94 -3.32 -3.48
C LEU A 217 -6.34 -2.69 -3.43
N ASN A 218 -7.19 -3.12 -2.51
CA ASN A 218 -8.53 -2.57 -2.33
C ASN A 218 -8.46 -1.12 -1.79
N ALA A 219 -7.40 -0.74 -1.07
CA ALA A 219 -7.20 0.66 -0.69
C ALA A 219 -6.90 1.56 -1.90
N ARG A 220 -6.01 1.12 -2.81
CA ARG A 220 -5.72 1.81 -4.09
C ARG A 220 -6.98 1.93 -4.95
N GLU A 221 -7.69 0.81 -5.14
CA GLU A 221 -8.95 0.79 -5.90
C GLU A 221 -10.01 1.71 -5.27
N ARG A 222 -10.23 1.63 -3.95
CA ARG A 222 -11.19 2.53 -3.24
C ARG A 222 -10.82 4.00 -3.36
N ALA A 223 -9.53 4.34 -3.32
CA ALA A 223 -9.09 5.72 -3.50
C ALA A 223 -9.43 6.24 -4.91
N LEU A 224 -9.26 5.40 -5.93
CA LEU A 224 -9.66 5.72 -7.31
C LEU A 224 -11.17 5.88 -7.46
N LEU A 225 -11.97 5.20 -6.66
CA LEU A 225 -13.44 5.34 -6.66
C LEU A 225 -13.96 6.62 -5.97
N ARG A 226 -13.09 7.43 -5.32
CA ARG A 226 -13.50 8.71 -4.70
C ARG A 226 -13.59 9.82 -5.76
N ALA A 227 -14.75 9.91 -6.39
CA ALA A 227 -15.05 10.85 -7.48
C ALA A 227 -16.56 11.04 -7.65
N ASP A 228 -16.97 12.13 -8.29
CA ASP A 228 -18.36 12.41 -8.63
C ASP A 228 -18.87 11.40 -9.67
N ALA A 229 -20.01 10.78 -9.39
CA ALA A 229 -20.57 9.77 -10.26
C ALA A 229 -21.26 10.40 -11.47
N VAL A 230 -20.89 9.96 -12.66
CA VAL A 230 -21.53 10.25 -13.94
C VAL A 230 -22.32 9.02 -14.36
N SER A 231 -23.61 9.20 -14.65
CA SER A 231 -24.46 8.10 -15.10
C SER A 231 -24.09 7.67 -16.51
N TRP A 232 -23.68 6.41 -16.64
CA TRP A 232 -23.48 5.78 -17.95
C TRP A 232 -24.79 5.61 -18.71
N ARG A 233 -24.72 5.67 -20.04
CA ARG A 233 -25.81 5.32 -20.96
C ARG A 233 -25.24 4.50 -22.11
N ALA A 234 -26.02 3.56 -22.65
CA ALA A 234 -25.61 2.78 -23.82
C ALA A 234 -25.21 3.70 -24.99
N GLY A 235 -24.06 3.42 -25.61
CA GLY A 235 -23.48 4.25 -26.67
C GLY A 235 -22.71 5.49 -26.19
N MET A 236 -22.58 5.71 -24.87
CA MET A 236 -21.69 6.74 -24.34
C MET A 236 -20.24 6.38 -24.69
N PRO A 237 -19.48 7.24 -25.41
CA PRO A 237 -18.11 6.95 -25.74
C PRO A 237 -17.26 6.91 -24.48
N MET A 238 -16.45 5.86 -24.33
CA MET A 238 -15.53 5.69 -23.21
C MET A 238 -14.14 6.28 -23.49
N ARG A 239 -14.03 7.07 -24.56
CA ARG A 239 -12.83 7.87 -24.84
C ARG A 239 -12.53 8.80 -23.65
N HIS A 240 -11.28 8.86 -23.21
CA HIS A 240 -10.81 9.61 -22.03
C HIS A 240 -11.20 9.01 -20.67
N TRP A 241 -11.98 7.93 -20.66
CA TRP A 241 -12.28 7.17 -19.46
C TRP A 241 -11.33 5.99 -19.38
N PHE A 242 -10.67 5.81 -18.24
CA PHE A 242 -9.74 4.70 -18.02
C PHE A 242 -10.32 3.73 -16.99
N PRO A 243 -10.30 2.41 -17.25
CA PRO A 243 -10.82 1.44 -16.31
C PRO A 243 -9.88 1.37 -15.10
N VAL A 244 -10.46 1.38 -13.89
CA VAL A 244 -9.69 1.43 -12.63
C VAL A 244 -9.89 0.21 -11.75
N THR A 245 -11.03 -0.48 -11.86
CA THR A 245 -11.27 -1.79 -11.22
C THR A 245 -12.43 -2.50 -11.93
N VAL A 246 -12.55 -3.81 -11.70
CA VAL A 246 -13.67 -4.64 -12.15
C VAL A 246 -14.26 -5.39 -10.96
N SER A 247 -15.58 -5.51 -10.89
CA SER A 247 -16.24 -6.11 -9.73
C SER A 247 -17.63 -6.68 -10.06
N GLY A 248 -18.21 -7.40 -9.10
CA GLY A 248 -19.60 -7.85 -9.15
C GLY A 248 -19.90 -9.01 -10.11
N THR A 249 -21.15 -9.47 -10.05
CA THR A 249 -21.75 -10.46 -10.95
C THR A 249 -23.21 -10.04 -11.17
N PRO A 250 -23.59 -9.53 -12.36
CA PRO A 250 -22.82 -9.46 -13.60
C PRO A 250 -21.62 -8.49 -13.51
N LEU A 251 -20.60 -8.73 -14.33
CA LEU A 251 -19.33 -7.98 -14.31
C LEU A 251 -19.56 -6.49 -14.61
N GLN A 252 -19.15 -5.64 -13.66
CA GLN A 252 -19.11 -4.19 -13.79
C GLN A 252 -17.66 -3.71 -13.89
N VAL A 253 -17.46 -2.63 -14.66
CA VAL A 253 -16.19 -1.94 -14.82
C VAL A 253 -16.35 -0.53 -14.28
N ALA A 254 -15.51 -0.14 -13.33
CA ALA A 254 -15.45 1.22 -12.83
C ALA A 254 -14.38 2.00 -13.61
N TRP A 255 -14.70 3.23 -13.96
CA TRP A 255 -13.88 4.09 -14.81
C TRP A 255 -13.59 5.44 -14.16
N ARG A 256 -12.45 6.03 -14.53
CA ARG A 256 -12.07 7.40 -14.15
C ARG A 256 -11.83 8.25 -15.38
N HIS A 257 -12.43 9.43 -15.41
CA HIS A 257 -12.22 10.38 -16.50
C HIS A 257 -10.87 11.08 -16.32
N ALA A 258 -9.96 10.90 -17.27
CA ALA A 258 -8.64 11.53 -17.29
C ALA A 258 -8.60 12.78 -18.17
N GLY A 259 -9.59 13.00 -19.05
CA GLY A 259 -9.60 14.12 -19.99
C GLY A 259 -8.30 14.17 -20.81
N THR A 260 -7.57 15.29 -20.71
CA THR A 260 -6.28 15.52 -21.37
C THR A 260 -5.06 15.13 -20.55
N LEU A 261 -5.24 14.66 -19.31
CA LEU A 261 -4.15 14.30 -18.40
C LEU A 261 -3.34 13.13 -18.98
N ARG A 262 -2.02 13.29 -19.08
CA ARG A 262 -1.10 12.22 -19.50
C ARG A 262 -0.63 11.42 -18.28
N PHE A 263 -0.45 10.12 -18.46
CA PHE A 263 0.08 9.22 -17.43
C PHE A 263 1.60 9.29 -17.41
N THR A 264 2.11 10.35 -16.77
CA THR A 264 3.55 10.61 -16.64
C THR A 264 4.08 10.39 -15.23
N ASP A 265 3.22 10.16 -14.24
CA ASP A 265 3.65 9.88 -12.88
C ASP A 265 4.19 8.45 -12.71
N PRO A 266 4.96 8.17 -11.63
CA PRO A 266 5.56 6.87 -11.39
C PRO A 266 4.59 5.69 -11.37
N PHE A 267 3.33 5.92 -11.01
CA PHE A 267 2.25 4.93 -10.94
C PHE A 267 0.95 5.51 -11.50
N PHE A 268 0.09 4.63 -12.02
CA PHE A 268 -1.19 4.97 -12.64
C PHE A 268 -2.10 5.76 -11.69
N ASP A 269 -2.19 5.31 -10.44
CA ASP A 269 -2.99 5.93 -9.39
C ASP A 269 -2.45 7.30 -8.97
N ASN A 270 -1.12 7.50 -8.96
CA ASN A 270 -0.54 8.82 -8.72
C ASN A 270 -1.03 9.85 -9.74
N THR A 271 -1.09 9.46 -11.03
CA THR A 271 -1.59 10.34 -12.10
C THR A 271 -3.02 10.75 -11.80
N LEU A 272 -3.93 9.79 -11.55
CA LEU A 272 -5.34 10.10 -11.31
C LEU A 272 -5.58 10.83 -9.99
N ALA A 273 -4.72 10.61 -8.97
CA ALA A 273 -4.78 11.31 -7.70
C ALA A 273 -4.33 12.78 -7.80
N SER A 274 -3.49 13.12 -8.79
CA SER A 274 -3.04 14.51 -9.03
C SER A 274 -4.18 15.44 -9.48
N GLN A 275 -5.30 14.88 -9.97
CA GLN A 275 -6.48 15.65 -10.35
C GLN A 275 -7.09 16.36 -9.13
N VAL A 276 -7.49 17.62 -9.31
CA VAL A 276 -8.23 18.40 -8.31
C VAL A 276 -9.53 17.66 -7.95
N PRO A 277 -9.86 17.47 -6.66
CA PRO A 277 -11.03 16.69 -6.24
C PRO A 277 -12.34 17.04 -6.95
N ALA A 278 -12.62 18.33 -7.15
CA ALA A 278 -13.83 18.82 -7.83
C ALA A 278 -13.92 18.49 -9.33
N GLN A 279 -12.82 18.04 -9.95
CA GLN A 279 -12.78 17.62 -11.37
C GLN A 279 -12.83 16.11 -11.52
N ARG A 280 -12.85 15.36 -10.42
CA ARG A 280 -12.80 13.91 -10.43
C ARG A 280 -14.17 13.36 -10.79
N GLN A 281 -14.28 12.75 -11.96
CA GLN A 281 -15.48 12.02 -12.38
C GLN A 281 -15.23 10.51 -12.43
N ARG A 282 -16.22 9.72 -12.03
CA ARG A 282 -16.27 8.26 -12.19
C ARG A 282 -17.52 7.83 -12.93
N CYS A 283 -17.44 6.68 -13.57
CA CYS A 283 -18.52 6.08 -14.32
C CYS A 283 -18.45 4.56 -14.12
N ASP A 284 -19.59 3.90 -13.90
CA ASP A 284 -19.68 2.44 -13.77
C ASP A 284 -20.46 1.89 -14.97
N THR A 285 -19.92 0.86 -15.61
CA THR A 285 -20.47 0.29 -16.85
C THR A 285 -20.51 -1.23 -16.81
N PRO A 286 -21.36 -1.87 -17.63
CA PRO A 286 -21.17 -3.27 -18.00
C PRO A 286 -19.82 -3.48 -18.71
N ALA A 287 -19.33 -4.72 -18.69
CA ALA A 287 -18.08 -5.10 -19.37
C ALA A 287 -18.06 -4.82 -20.88
N ALA A 288 -19.22 -4.85 -21.54
CA ALA A 288 -19.35 -4.56 -22.97
C ALA A 288 -18.86 -3.15 -23.35
N ALA A 289 -18.89 -2.19 -22.41
CA ALA A 289 -18.43 -0.82 -22.68
C ALA A 289 -16.89 -0.71 -22.78
N LEU A 290 -16.13 -1.77 -22.49
CA LEU A 290 -14.68 -1.81 -22.76
C LEU A 290 -14.38 -1.62 -24.24
N ASP A 291 -15.28 -2.10 -25.11
CA ASP A 291 -15.14 -1.98 -26.57
C ASP A 291 -15.45 -0.54 -27.07
N ASP A 292 -16.10 0.30 -26.23
CA ASP A 292 -16.46 1.69 -26.53
C ASP A 292 -15.34 2.70 -26.22
N ALA A 293 -14.14 2.24 -25.81
CA ALA A 293 -12.98 3.08 -25.52
C ALA A 293 -12.40 3.79 -26.77
N GLY A 294 -12.78 3.33 -27.96
CA GLY A 294 -12.35 3.89 -29.25
C GLY A 294 -10.97 3.38 -29.71
N PRO A 295 -10.29 4.13 -30.60
CA PRO A 295 -9.00 3.72 -31.14
C PRO A 295 -7.97 3.47 -30.03
N SER A 296 -7.36 2.28 -30.06
CA SER A 296 -6.44 1.81 -29.04
C SER A 296 -5.14 1.29 -29.66
N LEU A 297 -4.03 1.45 -28.95
CA LEU A 297 -2.74 0.88 -29.30
C LEU A 297 -2.65 -0.53 -28.73
N ALA A 298 -2.10 -1.47 -29.50
CA ALA A 298 -1.64 -2.73 -28.94
C ALA A 298 -0.37 -2.47 -28.11
N PRO A 299 -0.12 -3.20 -27.01
CA PRO A 299 1.10 -2.99 -26.23
C PRO A 299 2.34 -3.41 -27.04
N ASP A 300 3.32 -2.52 -27.15
CA ASP A 300 4.65 -2.80 -27.68
C ASP A 300 5.44 -3.71 -26.74
N ALA A 301 5.24 -3.60 -25.42
CA ALA A 301 5.76 -4.55 -24.45
C ALA A 301 5.06 -4.51 -23.09
N PHE A 302 5.10 -5.65 -22.40
CA PHE A 302 4.87 -5.75 -20.96
C PHE A 302 6.20 -5.71 -20.20
N ILE A 303 6.25 -4.96 -19.10
CA ILE A 303 7.43 -4.80 -18.26
C ILE A 303 7.16 -5.48 -16.92
N PHE A 304 7.65 -6.72 -16.78
CA PHE A 304 7.69 -7.48 -15.53
C PHE A 304 8.97 -7.17 -14.75
N HIS A 305 8.97 -7.45 -13.44
CA HIS A 305 10.13 -7.15 -12.61
C HIS A 305 10.16 -7.82 -11.23
N VAL A 306 11.35 -7.94 -10.61
CA VAL A 306 11.55 -8.50 -9.25
C VAL A 306 11.30 -7.52 -8.08
N SER A 307 10.78 -6.32 -8.34
CA SER A 307 10.68 -5.20 -7.37
C SER A 307 12.02 -4.51 -7.10
N ARG A 308 11.97 -3.21 -6.80
CA ARG A 308 13.12 -2.33 -6.46
C ARG A 308 14.34 -2.47 -7.41
N CYS A 309 14.10 -2.77 -8.68
CA CYS A 309 15.12 -3.06 -9.70
C CYS A 309 15.13 -2.04 -10.86
N GLY A 310 14.66 -0.81 -10.61
CA GLY A 310 14.64 0.24 -11.64
C GLY A 310 13.49 0.16 -12.66
N SER A 311 12.48 -0.70 -12.46
CA SER A 311 11.30 -0.75 -13.34
C SER A 311 10.56 0.60 -13.43
N THR A 312 10.44 1.32 -12.31
CA THR A 312 9.91 2.68 -12.29
C THR A 312 10.79 3.67 -13.06
N LEU A 313 12.12 3.52 -13.03
CA LEU A 313 13.01 4.39 -13.80
C LEU A 313 12.78 4.19 -15.29
N LEU A 314 12.74 2.94 -15.76
CA LEU A 314 12.48 2.63 -17.17
C LEU A 314 11.11 3.17 -17.62
N SER A 315 10.05 2.93 -16.84
CA SER A 315 8.71 3.41 -17.20
C SER A 315 8.64 4.95 -17.23
N GLN A 316 9.38 5.63 -16.35
CA GLN A 316 9.45 7.09 -16.32
C GLN A 316 10.25 7.68 -17.49
N LEU A 317 11.30 7.00 -17.95
CA LEU A 317 12.00 7.38 -19.17
C LEU A 317 11.07 7.27 -20.39
N LEU A 318 10.34 6.17 -20.51
CA LEU A 318 9.35 6.00 -21.58
C LEU A 318 8.23 7.05 -21.50
N ALA A 319 7.68 7.30 -20.31
CA ALA A 319 6.57 8.23 -20.12
C ALA A 319 6.95 9.70 -20.39
N ALA A 320 8.24 10.05 -20.28
CA ALA A 320 8.74 11.37 -20.65
C ALA A 320 8.58 11.67 -22.14
N LEU A 321 8.53 10.64 -23.00
CA LEU A 321 8.38 10.80 -24.44
C LEU A 321 6.91 11.05 -24.82
N PRO A 322 6.62 12.08 -25.64
CA PRO A 322 5.23 12.45 -25.98
C PRO A 322 4.50 11.42 -26.84
N HIS A 323 5.22 10.55 -27.53
CA HIS A 323 4.69 9.50 -28.40
C HIS A 323 4.49 8.15 -27.69
N CYS A 324 4.87 8.05 -26.41
CA CYS A 324 4.69 6.86 -25.59
C CYS A 324 3.51 7.05 -24.61
N VAL A 325 2.63 6.06 -24.59
CA VAL A 325 1.63 5.83 -23.54
C VAL A 325 2.20 4.79 -22.60
N VAL A 326 2.28 5.09 -21.30
CA VAL A 326 2.83 4.16 -20.32
C VAL A 326 1.84 3.99 -19.18
N MET A 327 1.36 2.76 -18.99
CA MET A 327 0.47 2.41 -17.89
C MET A 327 1.27 1.66 -16.83
N SER A 328 1.49 2.32 -15.70
CA SER A 328 2.39 1.86 -14.64
C SER A 328 1.61 1.28 -13.47
N GLU A 329 1.59 -0.04 -13.33
CA GLU A 329 0.90 -0.80 -12.27
C GLU A 329 -0.60 -0.41 -12.15
N PRO A 330 -1.40 -0.51 -13.23
CA PRO A 330 -2.80 -0.14 -13.21
C PRO A 330 -3.63 -1.14 -12.38
N PRO A 331 -4.32 -0.72 -11.29
CA PRO A 331 -5.00 -1.65 -10.37
C PRO A 331 -6.09 -2.53 -10.99
N VAL A 332 -6.64 -2.13 -12.13
CA VAL A 332 -7.64 -2.94 -12.84
C VAL A 332 -7.08 -4.31 -13.28
N ILE A 333 -5.77 -4.42 -13.54
CA ILE A 333 -5.13 -5.70 -13.87
C ILE A 333 -5.15 -6.62 -12.64
N ASP A 334 -4.87 -6.09 -11.46
CA ASP A 334 -5.03 -6.84 -10.21
C ASP A 334 -6.47 -7.30 -10.01
N ALA A 335 -7.45 -6.43 -10.27
CA ALA A 335 -8.87 -6.78 -10.14
C ALA A 335 -9.28 -7.93 -11.07
N VAL A 336 -8.82 -7.93 -12.33
CA VAL A 336 -9.07 -9.04 -13.27
C VAL A 336 -8.43 -10.34 -12.80
N LEU A 337 -7.16 -10.29 -12.42
CA LEU A 337 -6.42 -11.48 -11.97
C LEU A 337 -6.97 -12.01 -10.64
N ARG A 338 -7.36 -11.14 -9.70
CA ARG A 338 -8.00 -11.53 -8.44
C ARG A 338 -9.27 -12.33 -8.69
N ARG A 339 -10.13 -11.82 -9.59
CA ARG A 339 -11.38 -12.51 -9.98
C ARG A 339 -11.13 -13.89 -10.61
N HIS A 340 -10.08 -14.05 -11.41
CA HIS A 340 -9.72 -15.35 -11.96
C HIS A 340 -9.54 -16.40 -10.86
N HIS A 341 -8.81 -16.02 -9.80
CA HIS A 341 -8.51 -16.92 -8.69
C HIS A 341 -9.71 -17.09 -7.73
N GLU A 342 -10.45 -16.03 -7.42
CA GLU A 342 -11.59 -16.07 -6.49
C GLU A 342 -12.82 -16.79 -7.07
N HIS A 343 -13.05 -16.65 -8.38
CA HIS A 343 -14.22 -17.20 -9.05
C HIS A 343 -13.90 -18.40 -9.96
N GLY A 344 -12.65 -18.85 -9.99
CA GLY A 344 -12.22 -20.00 -10.81
C GLY A 344 -12.52 -19.81 -12.30
N LEU A 345 -12.34 -18.60 -12.82
CA LEU A 345 -12.67 -18.29 -14.21
C LEU A 345 -11.79 -19.10 -15.16
N ALA A 346 -12.36 -19.58 -16.26
CA ALA A 346 -11.58 -20.23 -17.31
C ALA A 346 -10.44 -19.31 -17.80
N PRO A 347 -9.21 -19.83 -18.01
CA PRO A 347 -8.08 -19.03 -18.48
C PRO A 347 -8.39 -18.22 -19.74
N ALA A 348 -9.11 -18.80 -20.70
CA ALA A 348 -9.53 -18.11 -21.93
C ALA A 348 -10.45 -16.92 -21.68
N ALA A 349 -11.42 -17.04 -20.75
CA ALA A 349 -12.30 -15.94 -20.38
C ALA A 349 -11.53 -14.83 -19.65
N THR A 350 -10.58 -15.20 -18.80
CA THR A 350 -9.69 -14.26 -18.11
C THR A 350 -8.80 -13.52 -19.10
N ALA A 351 -8.20 -14.23 -20.05
CA ALA A 351 -7.36 -13.64 -21.09
C ALA A 351 -8.15 -12.69 -22.01
N ALA A 352 -9.39 -13.05 -22.37
CA ALA A 352 -10.27 -12.17 -23.14
C ALA A 352 -10.57 -10.86 -22.39
N LEU A 353 -10.95 -10.95 -21.11
CA LEU A 353 -11.19 -9.76 -20.28
C LEU A 353 -9.92 -8.92 -20.08
N LEU A 354 -8.78 -9.57 -19.80
CA LEU A 354 -7.49 -8.90 -19.66
C LEU A 354 -7.11 -8.15 -20.95
N ARG A 355 -7.35 -8.77 -22.11
CA ARG A 355 -7.12 -8.14 -23.42
C ARG A 355 -7.96 -6.89 -23.60
N GLN A 356 -9.27 -6.96 -23.31
CA GLN A 356 -10.17 -5.81 -23.41
C GLN A 356 -9.75 -4.67 -22.46
N VAL A 357 -9.43 -5.00 -21.21
CA VAL A 357 -8.96 -4.01 -20.22
C VAL A 357 -7.65 -3.36 -20.65
N VAL A 358 -6.66 -4.13 -21.12
CA VAL A 358 -5.37 -3.58 -21.56
C VAL A 358 -5.52 -2.72 -22.80
N LEU A 359 -6.39 -3.10 -23.75
CA LEU A 359 -6.68 -2.25 -24.92
C LEU A 359 -7.38 -0.95 -24.50
N ALA A 360 -8.33 -1.00 -23.58
CA ALA A 360 -8.98 0.20 -23.04
C ALA A 360 -8.00 1.12 -22.27
N LEU A 361 -6.97 0.56 -21.63
CA LEU A 361 -5.85 1.32 -21.05
C LEU A 361 -4.94 1.92 -22.14
N GLY A 362 -4.86 1.30 -23.31
CA GLY A 362 -4.04 1.71 -24.45
C GLY A 362 -4.69 2.73 -25.39
N GLN A 363 -5.76 3.42 -24.96
CA GLN A 363 -6.45 4.42 -25.79
C GLN A 363 -5.48 5.42 -26.43
N ARG A 364 -5.58 5.59 -27.75
CA ARG A 364 -4.86 6.61 -28.52
C ARG A 364 -5.65 7.92 -28.47
N ARG A 365 -5.37 8.74 -27.45
CA ARG A 365 -6.06 10.02 -27.21
C ARG A 365 -5.47 11.16 -28.01
N PHE A 366 -4.19 11.09 -28.38
CA PHE A 366 -3.50 12.13 -29.14
C PHE A 366 -2.80 11.57 -30.37
N ALA A 367 -2.73 12.37 -31.45
CA ALA A 367 -2.19 11.93 -32.74
C ALA A 367 -0.73 11.48 -32.67
N GLN A 368 0.07 12.10 -31.79
CA GLN A 368 1.47 11.76 -31.58
C GLN A 368 1.69 10.43 -30.86
N GLU A 369 0.69 9.88 -30.15
CA GLU A 369 0.82 8.60 -29.45
C GLU A 369 0.92 7.47 -30.46
N LYS A 370 2.02 6.72 -30.39
CA LYS A 370 2.38 5.65 -31.32
C LYS A 370 2.77 4.36 -30.63
N HIS A 371 3.30 4.45 -29.41
CA HIS A 371 3.77 3.32 -28.63
C HIS A 371 3.03 3.19 -27.31
N PHE A 372 2.79 1.97 -26.86
CA PHE A 372 2.10 1.64 -25.63
C PHE A 372 2.87 0.60 -24.81
N PHE A 373 3.19 0.95 -23.56
CA PHE A 373 3.88 0.06 -22.62
C PHE A 373 3.05 -0.13 -21.36
N VAL A 374 3.02 -1.36 -20.85
CA VAL A 374 2.39 -1.69 -19.58
C VAL A 374 3.43 -2.22 -18.62
N LYS A 375 3.72 -1.46 -17.57
CA LYS A 375 4.53 -1.95 -16.46
C LYS A 375 3.60 -2.63 -15.46
N LEU A 376 3.84 -3.90 -15.21
CA LEU A 376 3.02 -4.74 -14.35
C LEU A 376 3.57 -4.71 -12.91
N ASP A 377 2.73 -5.00 -11.93
CA ASP A 377 3.18 -5.21 -10.56
C ASP A 377 4.08 -6.45 -10.50
N CYS A 378 5.02 -6.50 -9.54
CA CYS A 378 6.04 -7.55 -9.52
C CYS A 378 5.43 -8.95 -9.45
N TRP A 379 4.33 -9.12 -8.73
CA TRP A 379 3.64 -10.39 -8.54
C TRP A 379 2.90 -10.89 -9.80
N HIS A 380 2.64 -10.04 -10.80
CA HIS A 380 2.00 -10.47 -12.05
C HIS A 380 2.84 -11.46 -12.85
N ILE A 381 4.14 -11.61 -12.54
CA ILE A 381 4.99 -12.64 -13.16
C ILE A 381 4.43 -14.07 -12.97
N HIS A 382 3.73 -14.32 -11.86
CA HIS A 382 3.06 -15.59 -11.59
C HIS A 382 1.85 -15.84 -12.52
N SER A 383 1.38 -14.81 -13.23
CA SER A 383 0.29 -14.86 -14.18
C SER A 383 0.75 -14.63 -15.63
N LEU A 384 2.04 -14.79 -15.93
CA LEU A 384 2.60 -14.57 -17.28
C LEU A 384 1.86 -15.40 -18.34
N ALA A 385 1.47 -16.64 -18.03
CA ALA A 385 0.72 -17.49 -18.96
C ALA A 385 -0.63 -16.86 -19.39
N LEU A 386 -1.33 -16.17 -18.49
CA LEU A 386 -2.57 -15.46 -18.81
C LEU A 386 -2.31 -14.22 -19.67
N VAL A 387 -1.23 -13.48 -19.38
CA VAL A 387 -0.79 -12.33 -20.19
C VAL A 387 -0.42 -12.79 -21.61
N ARG A 388 0.31 -13.91 -21.73
CA ARG A 388 0.67 -14.54 -23.01
C ARG A 388 -0.55 -15.03 -23.78
N LEU A 389 -1.53 -15.61 -23.10
CA LEU A 389 -2.78 -16.03 -23.75
C LEU A 389 -3.57 -14.82 -24.30
N ALA A 390 -3.53 -13.68 -23.60
CA ALA A 390 -4.17 -12.44 -24.04
C ALA A 390 -3.40 -11.73 -25.17
N PHE A 391 -2.07 -11.82 -25.15
CA PHE A 391 -1.13 -11.15 -26.05
C PHE A 391 0.05 -12.07 -26.43
N PRO A 392 -0.15 -13.03 -27.37
CA PRO A 392 0.86 -14.03 -27.69
C PRO A 392 2.17 -13.43 -28.20
N ASP A 393 2.07 -12.45 -29.11
CA ASP A 393 3.21 -11.90 -29.84
C ASP A 393 3.87 -10.69 -29.14
N THR A 394 3.25 -10.16 -28.07
CA THR A 394 3.78 -8.96 -27.40
C THR A 394 5.06 -9.31 -26.61
N PRO A 395 6.18 -8.60 -26.83
CA PRO A 395 7.39 -8.77 -26.03
C PRO A 395 7.14 -8.61 -24.52
N CYS A 396 7.70 -9.52 -23.72
CA CYS A 396 7.70 -9.42 -22.26
C CYS A 396 9.13 -9.16 -21.78
N LEU A 397 9.37 -7.98 -21.22
CA LEU A 397 10.63 -7.61 -20.59
C LEU A 397 10.60 -8.02 -19.11
N PHE A 398 11.72 -8.50 -18.58
CA PHE A 398 11.86 -8.80 -17.16
C PHE A 398 13.06 -8.06 -16.56
N LEU A 399 12.79 -7.06 -15.72
CA LEU A 399 13.82 -6.27 -15.05
C LEU A 399 14.17 -6.87 -13.70
N TYR A 400 15.45 -7.10 -13.48
CA TYR A 400 15.93 -7.68 -12.23
C TYR A 400 17.23 -7.03 -11.75
N ARG A 401 17.52 -7.24 -10.47
CA ARG A 401 18.64 -6.67 -9.75
C ARG A 401 19.20 -7.72 -8.79
N GLU A 402 20.44 -7.53 -8.34
CA GLU A 402 21.04 -8.34 -7.29
C GLU A 402 20.09 -8.43 -6.06
N PRO A 403 19.75 -9.65 -5.58
CA PRO A 403 18.74 -9.84 -4.55
C PRO A 403 19.03 -9.14 -3.22
N GLY A 404 20.30 -9.10 -2.80
CA GLY A 404 20.74 -8.44 -1.57
C GLY A 404 20.39 -6.97 -1.54
N ALA A 405 20.57 -6.28 -2.66
CA ALA A 405 20.18 -4.89 -2.82
C ALA A 405 18.65 -4.68 -2.82
N VAL A 406 17.89 -5.61 -3.40
CA VAL A 406 16.41 -5.58 -3.36
C VAL A 406 15.92 -5.75 -1.91
N LEU A 407 16.46 -6.73 -1.19
CA LEU A 407 16.16 -6.97 0.22
C LEU A 407 16.55 -5.78 1.10
N ALA A 408 17.74 -5.20 0.88
CA ALA A 408 18.18 -4.00 1.60
C ALA A 408 17.20 -2.84 1.42
N SER A 409 16.69 -2.65 0.20
CA SER A 409 15.67 -1.65 -0.08
C SER A 409 14.35 -1.93 0.64
N HIS A 410 13.93 -3.20 0.71
CA HIS A 410 12.69 -3.58 1.39
C HIS A 410 12.81 -3.55 2.92
N ARG A 411 14.00 -3.82 3.48
CA ARG A 411 14.25 -3.67 4.92
C ARG A 411 14.13 -2.23 5.39
N ARG A 412 14.52 -1.26 4.54
CA ARG A 412 14.30 0.17 4.79
C ARG A 412 12.84 0.59 4.63
N GLN A 413 12.20 0.13 3.55
CA GLN A 413 10.81 0.45 3.24
C GLN A 413 10.13 -0.74 2.58
N ARG A 414 9.40 -1.51 3.38
CA ARG A 414 8.67 -2.68 2.91
C ARG A 414 7.58 -2.26 1.93
N GLY A 415 7.49 -2.99 0.83
CA GLY A 415 6.32 -2.89 -0.04
C GLY A 415 5.23 -3.81 0.49
N PRO A 416 3.96 -3.58 0.16
CA PRO A 416 2.85 -4.40 0.66
C PRO A 416 3.02 -5.89 0.35
N GLN A 417 3.62 -6.22 -0.79
CA GLN A 417 3.94 -7.59 -1.18
C GLN A 417 4.96 -8.30 -0.27
N MET A 418 5.73 -7.54 0.51
CA MET A 418 6.76 -8.08 1.41
C MET A 418 6.26 -8.16 2.86
N VAL A 419 4.94 -8.01 3.08
CA VAL A 419 4.29 -8.15 4.38
C VAL A 419 3.19 -9.20 4.25
N PRO A 420 3.20 -10.27 5.07
CA PRO A 420 2.17 -11.29 5.04
C PRO A 420 0.76 -10.68 5.20
N GLY A 421 -0.20 -11.17 4.41
CA GLY A 421 -1.61 -10.79 4.51
C GLY A 421 -2.02 -9.47 3.83
N LEU A 422 -1.09 -8.61 3.39
CA LEU A 422 -1.46 -7.34 2.74
C LEU A 422 -1.87 -7.49 1.26
N LEU A 423 -1.45 -8.58 0.60
CA LEU A 423 -1.87 -8.94 -0.74
C LEU A 423 -2.78 -10.17 -0.73
N HIS A 424 -3.58 -10.31 -1.79
CA HIS A 424 -4.45 -11.46 -1.95
C HIS A 424 -3.59 -12.73 -2.05
N PRO A 425 -3.89 -13.81 -1.28
CA PRO A 425 -3.04 -15.00 -1.22
C PRO A 425 -2.78 -15.65 -2.57
N ALA A 426 -3.69 -15.51 -3.52
CA ALA A 426 -3.54 -16.08 -4.85
C ALA A 426 -2.55 -15.32 -5.77
N LEU A 427 -2.09 -14.13 -5.39
CA LEU A 427 -1.15 -13.33 -6.19
C LEU A 427 0.32 -13.66 -5.87
N LEU A 428 0.59 -14.30 -4.74
CA LEU A 428 1.94 -14.62 -4.28
C LEU A 428 2.05 -16.10 -3.92
N PRO A 429 3.25 -16.68 -3.96
CA PRO A 429 3.46 -18.03 -3.44
C PRO A 429 3.10 -18.09 -1.95
N PRO A 430 2.42 -19.15 -1.49
CA PRO A 430 2.12 -19.31 -0.06
C PRO A 430 3.42 -19.35 0.75
N PRO A 431 3.46 -18.74 1.95
CA PRO A 431 4.64 -18.80 2.80
C PRO A 431 4.92 -20.24 3.25
N PRO A 432 6.20 -20.60 3.53
CA PRO A 432 6.55 -21.88 4.13
C PRO A 432 5.87 -22.05 5.50
N ALA A 433 5.47 -23.27 5.85
CA ALA A 433 4.78 -23.55 7.11
C ALA A 433 5.67 -23.34 8.35
N ASP A 434 6.99 -23.43 8.19
CA ASP A 434 8.01 -23.22 9.22
C ASP A 434 8.46 -21.75 9.33
N LEU A 435 7.96 -20.85 8.47
CA LEU A 435 8.29 -19.44 8.55
C LEU A 435 7.56 -18.80 9.74
N ALA A 436 8.34 -18.31 10.72
CA ALA A 436 7.79 -17.62 11.87
C ALA A 436 6.95 -16.40 11.41
N PRO A 437 5.73 -16.19 11.93
CA PRO A 437 4.86 -15.08 11.51
C PRO A 437 5.50 -13.68 11.59
N ALA A 438 6.44 -13.48 12.52
CA ALA A 438 7.18 -12.22 12.70
C ALA A 438 8.42 -12.08 11.80
N ASP A 439 8.85 -13.13 11.08
CA ASP A 439 10.02 -13.10 10.21
C ASP A 439 9.73 -12.44 8.85
N LEU A 440 9.58 -11.12 8.88
CA LEU A 440 9.30 -10.33 7.69
C LEU A 440 10.46 -10.32 6.69
N ASP A 441 11.71 -10.47 7.14
CA ASP A 441 12.88 -10.57 6.25
C ASP A 441 12.93 -11.92 5.54
N GLY A 442 12.64 -13.02 6.26
CA GLY A 442 12.44 -14.34 5.69
C GLY A 442 11.27 -14.38 4.71
N TYR A 443 10.14 -13.74 5.03
CA TYR A 443 9.01 -13.60 4.12
C TYR A 443 9.38 -12.81 2.85
N ALA A 444 10.08 -11.67 2.99
CA ALA A 444 10.54 -10.89 1.85
C ALA A 444 11.49 -11.69 0.95
N ALA A 445 12.39 -12.48 1.55
CA ALA A 445 13.26 -13.39 0.81
C ALA A 445 12.49 -14.51 0.10
N HIS A 446 11.42 -15.03 0.71
CA HIS A 446 10.54 -16.03 0.11
C HIS A 446 9.78 -15.47 -1.09
N VAL A 447 9.14 -14.30 -0.93
CA VAL A 447 8.44 -13.62 -2.03
C VAL A 447 9.41 -13.35 -3.18
N LEU A 448 10.59 -12.78 -2.89
CA LEU A 448 11.60 -12.52 -3.91
C LEU A 448 12.05 -13.80 -4.63
N ALA A 449 12.20 -14.91 -3.91
CA ALA A 449 12.56 -16.20 -4.50
C ALA A 449 11.49 -16.68 -5.47
N GLY A 450 10.22 -16.55 -5.10
CA GLY A 450 9.10 -16.85 -6.00
C GLY A 450 9.11 -16.03 -7.29
N LEU A 451 9.44 -14.74 -7.21
CA LEU A 451 9.54 -13.87 -8.39
C LEU A 451 10.66 -14.34 -9.35
N PHE A 452 11.81 -14.72 -8.80
CA PHE A 452 12.91 -15.28 -9.60
C PHE A 452 12.56 -16.66 -10.18
N ASP A 453 11.91 -17.53 -9.41
CA ASP A 453 11.50 -18.87 -9.86
C ASP A 453 10.51 -18.78 -11.03
N ALA A 454 9.52 -17.89 -10.95
CA ALA A 454 8.59 -17.63 -12.05
C ALA A 454 9.33 -17.11 -13.30
N ALA A 455 10.27 -16.18 -13.13
CA ALA A 455 11.04 -15.68 -14.26
C ALA A 455 11.96 -16.74 -14.89
N LEU A 456 12.56 -17.61 -14.09
CA LEU A 456 13.39 -18.72 -14.56
C LEU A 456 12.58 -19.76 -15.34
N ALA A 457 11.38 -20.10 -14.85
CA ALA A 457 10.46 -21.01 -15.52
C ALA A 457 10.09 -20.53 -16.92
N HIS A 458 9.99 -19.21 -17.10
CA HIS A 458 9.61 -18.58 -18.36
C HIS A 458 10.76 -17.84 -19.06
N ALA A 459 12.02 -18.14 -18.72
CA ALA A 459 13.16 -17.37 -19.23
C ALA A 459 13.23 -17.36 -20.76
N GLY A 460 12.78 -18.42 -21.44
CA GLY A 460 12.74 -18.49 -22.91
C GLY A 460 11.74 -17.53 -23.56
N GLU A 461 10.77 -17.05 -22.80
CA GLU A 461 9.71 -16.13 -23.25
C GLU A 461 9.97 -14.68 -22.83
N LEU A 462 11.04 -14.44 -22.05
CA LEU A 462 11.35 -13.15 -21.44
C LEU A 462 12.62 -12.55 -22.05
N SER A 463 12.59 -11.26 -22.33
CA SER A 463 13.80 -10.46 -22.54
C SER A 463 14.34 -9.99 -21.19
N LEU A 464 15.46 -10.59 -20.77
CA LEU A 464 16.04 -10.38 -19.43
C LEU A 464 16.90 -9.11 -19.39
N LEU A 465 16.56 -8.18 -18.50
CA LEU A 465 17.22 -6.87 -18.35
C LEU A 465 17.79 -6.69 -16.94
N ASN A 466 19.11 -6.60 -16.81
CA ASN A 466 19.76 -6.38 -15.52
C ASN A 466 19.79 -4.87 -15.19
N TYR A 467 19.42 -4.52 -13.96
CA TYR A 467 19.43 -3.16 -13.43
C TYR A 467 20.78 -2.46 -13.59
N ALA A 468 21.89 -3.19 -13.47
CA ALA A 468 23.24 -2.63 -13.62
C ALA A 468 23.49 -2.03 -15.03
N SER A 469 22.66 -2.38 -16.01
CA SER A 469 22.72 -1.81 -17.35
C SER A 469 21.85 -0.55 -17.51
N LEU A 470 21.07 -0.14 -16.50
CA LEU A 470 20.31 1.11 -16.51
C LEU A 470 21.16 2.29 -15.99
N PRO A 471 21.02 3.51 -16.56
CA PRO A 471 20.09 3.88 -17.63
C PRO A 471 20.59 3.59 -19.05
N ALA A 472 21.84 3.17 -19.24
CA ALA A 472 22.48 3.02 -20.55
C ALA A 472 21.70 2.12 -21.54
N LEU A 473 21.02 1.09 -21.05
CA LEU A 473 20.22 0.16 -21.84
C LEU A 473 18.96 0.79 -22.44
N ALA A 474 18.48 1.92 -21.89
CA ALA A 474 17.26 2.58 -22.36
C ALA A 474 17.36 2.94 -23.85
N GLY A 475 18.49 3.48 -24.32
CA GLY A 475 18.68 3.81 -25.74
C GLY A 475 18.61 2.59 -26.66
N THR A 476 19.11 1.43 -26.21
CA THR A 476 19.00 0.17 -26.96
C THR A 476 17.56 -0.33 -27.01
N LEU A 477 16.81 -0.22 -25.92
CA LEU A 477 15.39 -0.57 -25.88
C LEU A 477 14.57 0.34 -26.80
N LEU A 478 14.82 1.65 -26.79
CA LEU A 478 14.14 2.59 -27.68
C LEU A 478 14.37 2.20 -29.15
N ARG A 479 15.61 1.90 -29.56
CA ARG A 479 15.90 1.41 -30.92
C ARG A 479 15.18 0.10 -31.24
N ARG A 480 15.13 -0.84 -30.29
CA ARG A 480 14.43 -2.13 -30.47
C ARG A 480 12.94 -1.94 -30.77
N PHE A 481 12.30 -0.95 -30.16
CA PHE A 481 10.89 -0.62 -30.39
C PHE A 481 10.69 0.42 -31.51
N GLY A 482 11.74 0.77 -32.26
CA GLY A 482 11.65 1.75 -33.34
C GLY A 482 11.36 3.18 -32.86
N ILE A 483 11.65 3.49 -31.60
CA ILE A 483 11.44 4.80 -31.00
C ILE A 483 12.64 5.69 -31.30
N ALA A 484 12.46 6.63 -32.23
CA ALA A 484 13.44 7.68 -32.52
C ALA A 484 13.29 8.84 -31.52
N CYS A 485 14.41 9.30 -30.98
CA CYS A 485 14.46 10.50 -30.14
C CYS A 485 15.23 11.60 -30.85
N ASP A 486 14.70 12.82 -30.85
CA ASP A 486 15.47 14.01 -31.23
C ASP A 486 16.47 14.40 -30.12
N ASP A 487 17.30 15.40 -30.38
CA ASP A 487 18.32 15.86 -29.41
C ASP A 487 17.70 16.35 -28.10
N ARG A 488 16.55 17.03 -28.18
CA ARG A 488 15.82 17.54 -27.01
C ARG A 488 15.25 16.41 -26.17
N GLN A 489 14.68 15.38 -26.81
CA GLN A 489 14.15 14.19 -26.16
C GLN A 489 15.28 13.37 -25.54
N THR A 490 16.42 13.25 -26.21
CA THR A 490 17.61 12.58 -25.67
C THR A 490 18.10 13.29 -24.41
N GLU A 491 18.15 14.63 -24.42
CA GLU A 491 18.51 15.41 -23.24
C GLU A 491 17.48 15.29 -22.11
N LEU A 492 16.19 15.30 -22.43
CA LEU A 492 15.11 15.07 -21.46
C LEU A 492 15.26 13.70 -20.76
N LEU A 493 15.61 12.65 -21.51
CA LEU A 493 15.84 11.32 -20.97
C LEU A 493 17.07 11.29 -20.04
N ARG A 494 18.17 11.96 -20.41
CA ARG A 494 19.35 12.08 -19.56
C ARG A 494 19.02 12.80 -18.26
N GLN A 495 18.31 13.92 -18.34
CA GLN A 495 17.88 14.67 -17.16
C GLN A 495 16.99 13.81 -16.26
N ARG A 496 15.97 13.15 -16.83
CA ARG A 496 15.06 12.30 -16.05
C ARG A 496 15.78 11.17 -15.33
N ALA A 497 16.84 10.61 -15.93
CA ALA A 497 17.66 9.57 -15.33
C ALA A 497 18.45 10.02 -14.10
N GLY A 498 18.72 11.32 -13.95
CA GLY A 498 19.40 11.90 -12.77
C GLY A 498 18.52 12.08 -11.54
N PHE A 499 17.20 11.93 -11.66
CA PHE A 499 16.24 12.11 -10.56
C PHE A 499 15.68 10.78 -10.04
N HIS A 500 15.29 10.76 -8.78
CA HIS A 500 14.64 9.63 -8.14
C HIS A 500 13.38 9.21 -8.91
N ALA A 501 13.23 7.91 -9.17
CA ALA A 501 12.18 7.42 -10.06
C ALA A 501 10.77 7.51 -9.45
N LYS A 502 10.65 7.53 -8.11
CA LYS A 502 9.35 7.53 -7.40
C LYS A 502 9.01 8.84 -6.70
N GLN A 503 9.97 9.77 -6.61
CA GLN A 503 9.80 11.06 -5.93
C GLN A 503 10.18 12.17 -6.92
N PRO A 504 9.18 12.82 -7.55
CA PRO A 504 9.44 13.93 -8.46
C PRO A 504 10.30 15.00 -7.78
N GLY A 505 11.38 15.42 -8.45
CA GLY A 505 12.26 16.49 -7.99
C GLY A 505 13.38 16.09 -7.01
N ALA A 506 13.34 14.89 -6.39
CA ALA A 506 14.44 14.42 -5.55
C ALA A 506 15.59 13.88 -6.40
N GLN A 507 16.84 14.24 -6.08
CA GLN A 507 18.02 13.66 -6.75
C GLN A 507 18.23 12.20 -6.32
N PHE A 508 18.72 11.36 -7.22
CA PHE A 508 19.07 9.98 -6.89
C PHE A 508 20.39 9.95 -6.11
N ALA A 509 20.35 9.62 -4.82
CA ALA A 509 21.52 9.58 -3.93
C ALA A 509 22.32 8.25 -3.98
N GLY A 510 22.10 7.41 -4.99
CA GLY A 510 22.75 6.11 -5.11
C GLY A 510 22.07 5.00 -4.31
N ASP A 511 22.68 3.82 -4.38
CA ASP A 511 22.18 2.62 -3.73
C ASP A 511 22.72 2.49 -2.30
N ALA A 512 21.84 2.55 -1.29
CA ALA A 512 22.27 2.32 0.08
C ALA A 512 22.44 0.83 0.39
N GLY A 513 23.62 0.45 0.90
CA GLY A 513 23.97 -0.80 1.60
C GLY A 513 23.60 -2.13 0.92
N VAL A 514 24.60 -2.99 0.65
CA VAL A 514 24.34 -4.35 0.14
C VAL A 514 24.16 -5.30 1.34
N LEU A 515 22.97 -5.90 1.47
CA LEU A 515 22.79 -7.05 2.36
C LEU A 515 23.29 -8.31 1.65
N THR A 516 23.91 -9.23 2.37
CA THR A 516 24.19 -10.56 1.83
C THR A 516 22.87 -11.33 1.72
N ALA A 517 22.39 -11.56 0.49
CA ALA A 517 21.21 -12.38 0.28
C ALA A 517 21.45 -13.86 0.66
N PRO A 518 20.41 -14.58 1.12
CA PRO A 518 20.45 -16.03 1.30
C PRO A 518 20.97 -16.76 0.06
N GLU A 519 21.74 -17.85 0.23
CA GLU A 519 22.37 -18.56 -0.91
C GLU A 519 21.34 -18.99 -1.96
N ARG A 520 20.19 -19.50 -1.52
CA ARG A 520 19.07 -19.88 -2.39
C ARG A 520 18.63 -18.78 -3.36
N LEU A 521 18.73 -17.51 -2.97
CA LEU A 521 18.40 -16.36 -3.83
C LEU A 521 19.57 -16.02 -4.77
N ARG A 522 20.80 -16.11 -4.28
CA ARG A 522 22.00 -15.89 -5.09
C ARG A 522 22.11 -16.91 -6.22
N GLU A 523 21.79 -18.17 -5.97
CA GLU A 523 21.73 -19.23 -6.98
C GLU A 523 20.72 -18.92 -8.09
N ARG A 524 19.50 -18.51 -7.72
CA ARG A 524 18.46 -18.10 -8.68
C ARG A 524 18.90 -16.91 -9.53
N TYR A 525 19.51 -15.90 -8.90
CA TYR A 525 20.06 -14.75 -9.61
C TYR A 525 21.16 -15.16 -10.59
N ARG A 526 22.12 -16.00 -10.18
CA ARG A 526 23.17 -16.53 -11.07
C ARG A 526 22.59 -17.33 -12.24
N ALA A 527 21.57 -18.15 -11.97
CA ALA A 527 20.88 -18.91 -13.02
C ALA A 527 20.21 -17.97 -14.04
N LEU A 528 19.60 -16.88 -13.58
CA LEU A 528 18.98 -15.89 -14.46
C LEU A 528 20.01 -15.11 -15.29
N GLU A 529 21.16 -14.74 -14.69
CA GLU A 529 22.29 -14.14 -15.41
C GLU A 529 22.84 -15.08 -16.49
N MET A 530 22.98 -16.37 -16.20
CA MET A 530 23.39 -17.37 -17.19
C MET A 530 22.40 -17.48 -18.34
N ARG A 531 21.08 -17.35 -18.07
CA ARG A 531 20.05 -17.29 -19.12
C ARG A 531 20.18 -16.01 -19.94
N ARG A 532 20.35 -14.85 -19.31
CA ARG A 532 20.52 -13.56 -20.00
C ARG A 532 21.72 -13.59 -20.93
N HIS A 533 22.85 -14.11 -20.48
CA HIS A 533 24.07 -14.20 -21.30
C HIS A 533 23.94 -15.13 -22.50
N ARG A 534 23.02 -16.11 -22.48
CA ARG A 534 22.73 -16.97 -23.64
C ARG A 534 21.76 -16.33 -24.63
N GLN A 535 21.04 -15.27 -24.24
CA GLN A 535 20.11 -14.52 -25.09
C GLN A 535 20.77 -13.35 -25.83
N GLN A 536 21.93 -12.90 -25.35
CA GLN A 536 22.77 -11.87 -25.97
C GLN A 536 23.77 -12.52 -26.92
#